data_AF-A0AA47KMN5-F1
#
_entry.id   AF-A0AA47KMN5-F1
#
_cell.length_a   1.000
_cell.length_b   1.000
_cell.length_c   1.000
_cell.angle_alpha   90.00
_cell.angle_beta   90.00
_cell.angle_gamma   90.00
#
_symmetry.space_group_name_H-M   'P 1'
#
loop_
_entity.id
_entity.type
_entity.pdbx_description
1 polymer ?
#
loop_
_entity_poly.entity_id
_entity_poly.type
_entity_poly.pdbx_seq_one_letter_code
_entity_poly.pdbx_strand_id
1 'polypeptide(L)' 'MPAYKTGKKTAQYSLDFKLKAVEWSYETHRTVKSVAEALDIHPFMLSKWRKAYRDGEFGMVKSQKIK' A
#
# COMPACT_ATOMS: atom_id res chain seq x y z
N MET A 1 34.33 -0.75 -11.30
CA MET A 1 33.10 -1.38 -10.77
C MET A 1 31.91 -0.52 -11.17
N PRO A 2 30.99 -0.94 -12.06
CA PRO A 2 29.86 -0.10 -12.44
C PRO A 2 28.83 -0.01 -11.31
N ALA A 3 28.34 1.20 -11.03
CA ALA A 3 27.35 1.47 -9.99
C ALA A 3 25.97 0.94 -10.41
N TYR A 4 25.40 0.07 -9.58
CA TYR A 4 24.04 -0.45 -9.73
C TYR A 4 23.03 0.69 -9.55
N LYS A 5 22.58 1.29 -10.66
CA LYS A 5 21.39 2.15 -10.66
C LYS A 5 20.17 1.23 -10.60
N THR A 6 19.90 0.64 -9.44
CA THR A 6 18.66 -0.08 -9.17
C THR A 6 17.52 0.92 -9.08
N GLY A 7 17.08 1.42 -10.24
CA GLY A 7 15.78 2.05 -10.42
C GLY A 7 14.71 0.98 -10.26
N LYS A 8 14.50 0.52 -9.03
CA LYS A 8 13.31 -0.24 -8.68
C LYS A 8 12.15 0.74 -8.87
N LYS A 9 11.50 0.70 -10.03
CA LYS A 9 10.17 1.26 -10.22
C LYS A 9 9.28 0.50 -9.23
N THR A 10 9.26 0.93 -7.98
CA THR A 10 8.25 0.48 -7.03
C THR A 10 6.94 0.84 -7.70
N ALA A 11 6.19 -0.15 -8.19
CA ALA A 11 4.85 0.06 -8.70
C ALA A 11 4.08 0.79 -7.59
N GLN A 12 3.98 2.10 -7.73
CA GLN A 12 3.51 2.95 -6.66
C GLN A 12 2.00 2.87 -6.74
N TYR A 13 1.40 2.03 -5.90
CA TYR A 13 -0.06 1.96 -5.79
C TYR A 13 -0.61 3.36 -5.56
N SER A 14 -1.51 3.79 -6.43
CA SER A 14 -2.21 5.07 -6.32
C SER A 14 -2.88 5.18 -4.96
N LEU A 15 -2.96 6.40 -4.42
CA LEU A 15 -3.59 6.63 -3.12
C LEU A 15 -5.02 6.09 -3.09
N ASP A 16 -5.76 6.32 -4.18
CA ASP A 16 -7.10 5.81 -4.43
C ASP A 16 -7.18 4.27 -4.31
N PHE A 17 -6.25 3.56 -4.95
CA PHE A 17 -6.17 2.10 -4.86
C PHE A 17 -5.98 1.62 -3.41
N LYS A 18 -5.08 2.30 -2.67
CA LYS A 18 -4.82 1.93 -1.28
C LYS A 18 -6.02 2.25 -0.37
N LEU A 19 -6.74 3.35 -0.62
CA LEU A 19 -7.97 3.73 0.11
C LEU A 19 -9.07 2.70 -0.14
N LYS A 20 -9.30 2.35 -1.41
CA LYS A 20 -10.29 1.34 -1.78
C LYS A 20 -10.00 -0.01 -1.15
N ALA A 21 -8.72 -0.40 -1.09
CA ALA A 21 -8.29 -1.63 -0.42
C ALA A 21 -8.58 -1.60 1.09
N VAL A 22 -8.29 -0.45 1.74
CA VAL A 22 -8.59 -0.27 3.17
C VAL A 22 -10.09 -0.29 3.43
N GLU A 23 -10.89 0.40 2.64
CA GLU A 23 -12.37 0.39 2.73
C GLU A 23 -12.92 -1.02 2.58
N TRP A 24 -12.46 -1.77 1.56
CA TRP A 24 -12.81 -3.18 1.39
C TRP A 24 -12.42 -4.07 2.56
N SER A 25 -11.35 -3.71 3.29
CA SER A 25 -10.93 -4.43 4.49
C SER A 25 -11.77 -4.15 5.73
N TYR A 26 -12.57 -3.08 5.72
CA TYR A 26 -13.56 -2.78 6.77
C TYR A 26 -14.90 -3.48 6.53
N GLU A 27 -15.12 -4.06 5.34
CA GLU A 27 -16.29 -4.89 5.07
C GLU A 27 -16.30 -6.10 6.01
N THR A 28 -17.31 -6.17 6.88
CA THR A 28 -17.42 -7.07 8.05
C THR A 28 -17.32 -8.57 7.75
N HIS A 29 -17.48 -8.97 6.49
CA HIS A 29 -17.46 -10.38 6.07
C HIS A 29 -16.17 -10.82 5.37
N ARG A 30 -15.20 -9.92 5.12
CA ARG A 30 -13.97 -10.29 4.40
C ARG A 30 -12.73 -10.19 5.30
N THR A 31 -11.91 -11.23 5.23
CA THR A 31 -10.60 -11.20 5.89
C THR A 31 -9.60 -10.40 5.07
N VAL A 32 -8.63 -9.82 5.76
CA VAL A 32 -7.50 -9.08 5.16
C VAL A 32 -6.76 -9.93 4.14
N LYS A 33 -6.68 -11.25 4.37
CA LYS A 33 -6.09 -12.20 3.44
C LYS A 33 -6.91 -12.30 2.15
N SER A 34 -8.22 -12.50 2.28
CA SER A 34 -9.13 -12.61 1.13
C SER A 34 -9.18 -11.32 0.29
N VAL A 35 -9.20 -10.15 0.94
CA VAL A 35 -9.15 -8.86 0.24
C VAL A 35 -7.81 -8.67 -0.48
N ALA A 36 -6.72 -9.09 0.14
CA ALA A 36 -5.39 -9.02 -0.47
C ALA A 36 -5.25 -9.96 -1.67
N GLU A 37 -5.76 -11.19 -1.57
CA GLU A 37 -5.81 -12.16 -2.67
C GLU A 37 -6.68 -11.65 -3.84
N ALA A 38 -7.81 -11.01 -3.56
CA ALA A 38 -8.69 -10.45 -4.59
C ALA A 38 -8.10 -9.22 -5.31
N LEU A 39 -7.26 -8.44 -4.62
CA LEU A 39 -6.60 -7.25 -5.16
C LEU A 39 -5.20 -7.54 -5.72
N ASP A 40 -4.78 -8.81 -5.73
CA ASP A 40 -3.42 -9.25 -6.10
C ASP A 40 -2.31 -8.47 -5.35
N ILE A 41 -2.54 -8.21 -4.06
CA ILE A 41 -1.58 -7.54 -3.18
C ILE A 41 -1.15 -8.46 -2.04
N HIS A 42 0.02 -8.20 -1.48
CA HIS A 42 0.46 -8.92 -0.29
C HIS A 42 -0.34 -8.46 0.95
N PRO A 43 -0.88 -9.35 1.80
CA PRO A 43 -1.70 -8.97 2.97
C PRO A 43 -0.97 -8.07 3.99
N PHE A 44 0.36 -8.11 3.97
CA PHE A 44 1.21 -7.18 4.72
C PHE A 44 1.02 -5.71 4.28
N MET A 45 0.87 -5.46 2.97
CA MET A 45 0.63 -4.11 2.43
C MET A 45 -0.70 -3.56 2.94
N LEU A 46 -1.74 -4.38 2.95
CA LEU A 46 -3.07 -4.00 3.43
C LEU A 46 -3.07 -3.69 4.94
N SER A 47 -2.31 -4.46 5.73
CA SER A 47 -2.12 -4.19 7.17
C SER A 47 -1.37 -2.89 7.41
N LYS A 48 -0.33 -2.60 6.60
CA LYS A 48 0.39 -1.32 6.63
C LYS A 48 -0.53 -0.14 6.26
N TRP A 49 -1.42 -0.33 5.28
CA TRP A 49 -2.38 0.70 4.87
C TRP A 49 -3.46 0.96 5.91
N ARG A 50 -4.02 -0.07 6.57
CA ARG A 50 -4.94 0.14 7.70
C ARG A 50 -4.30 0.93 8.84
N LYS A 51 -3.03 0.64 9.14
CA LYS A 51 -2.29 1.39 10.17
C LYS A 51 -2.11 2.86 9.75
N ALA A 52 -1.68 3.10 8.51
CA ALA A 52 -1.51 4.45 7.97
C ALA A 52 -2.83 5.24 7.85
N TYR A 53 -3.95 4.55 7.57
CA TYR A 53 -5.28 5.15 7.52
C TYR A 53 -5.72 5.61 8.91
N ARG A 54 -5.49 4.77 9.94
CA ARG A 54 -5.75 5.14 11.34
C ARG A 54 -4.84 6.27 11.85
N ASP A 55 -3.60 6.32 11.37
CA ASP A 55 -2.63 7.37 11.73
C ASP A 55 -2.89 8.70 11.01
N GLY A 56 -3.81 8.73 10.03
CA GLY A 56 -4.04 9.90 9.18
C GLY A 56 -2.94 10.15 8.14
N GLU A 57 -1.94 9.26 8.05
CA GLU A 57 -0.83 9.33 7.07
C GLU A 57 -1.28 9.13 5.61
N PHE A 58 -2.52 8.68 5.39
CA PHE A 58 -3.10 8.57 4.05
C PHE A 58 -3.33 9.92 3.35
N GLY A 59 -2.97 11.04 3.98
CA GLY A 59 -3.14 12.39 3.44
C GLY A 59 -1.87 13.10 2.96
N MET A 60 -0.65 12.52 3.01
CA MET A 60 0.54 13.26 2.58
C MET A 60 1.57 12.41 1.84
N VAL A 61 1.64 12.62 0.53
CA VAL A 61 2.88 12.45 -0.23
C VAL A 61 4.01 13.17 0.52
N LYS A 62 4.99 12.42 1.04
CA LYS A 62 6.40 12.83 1.14
C LYS A 62 7.24 11.68 1.68
N SER A 63 7.73 10.82 0.78
CA SER A 63 9.07 10.24 0.86
C SER A 63 9.35 9.38 -0.37
N GLN A 64 9.37 10.01 -1.54
CA GLN A 64 10.49 9.73 -2.43
C GLN A 64 11.60 10.69 -2.02
N LYS A 65 12.34 10.29 -0.98
CA LYS A 65 13.68 10.82 -0.72
C LYS A 65 14.55 10.29 -1.85
N ILE A 66 14.51 10.96 -3.00
CA ILE A 66 15.55 10.81 -4.01
C ILE A 66 16.72 11.62 -3.48
N LYS A 67 17.82 10.92 -3.25
CA LYS A 67 19.09 11.44 -2.77
C LYS A 67 19.75 12.31 -3.84
#